data_AF-A0A8S3DFY8-F1
#
_entry.id   AF-A0A8S3DFY8-F1
#
_cell.length_a   1.000
_cell.length_b   1.000
_cell.length_c   1.000
_cell.angle_alpha   90.00
_cell.angle_beta   90.00
_cell.angle_gamma   90.00
#
_symmetry.space_group_name_H-M   'P 1'
#
loop_
_entity.id
_entity.type
_entity.pdbx_description
1 polymer ?
#
loop_
_entity_poly.entity_id
_entity_poly.type
_entity_poly.pdbx_seq_one_letter_code
_entity_poly.pdbx_strand_id
1 'polypeptide(L)'
;MTKKNQETLSARQQDASAQKKVQPYFENISRQANLNKSYILWIDKKIGDNGFIANQLTSNSQIHIDFCETLAAAQNHVERNLNKIKSSSSIFQVICRGYYKREHKNALDLLFFLNRNQLKHIPAIIFTHDKEGLIKHLDYEASQVGLVEWRERFYITSDTKKLIKKCRCNIAQKHDKPSK
;
A
#
# COMPACT_ATOMS: atom_id res chain seq x y z
N MET A 1 -31.44 -22.13 70.34
CA MET A 1 -31.92 -23.40 69.77
C MET A 1 -33.37 -23.25 69.32
N THR A 2 -33.62 -23.03 68.03
CA THR A 2 -34.86 -23.47 67.36
C THR A 2 -34.65 -23.47 65.85
N LYS A 3 -34.96 -24.61 65.23
CA LYS A 3 -34.84 -24.95 63.80
C LYS A 3 -36.12 -24.60 63.03
N LYS A 4 -35.98 -24.42 61.71
CA LYS A 4 -36.81 -24.92 60.56
C LYS A 4 -37.03 -23.81 59.53
N ASN A 5 -36.49 -23.95 58.30
CA ASN A 5 -37.06 -24.67 57.13
C ASN A 5 -38.37 -23.99 56.67
N GLN A 6 -38.64 -23.64 55.41
CA GLN A 6 -38.20 -24.16 54.12
C GLN A 6 -38.76 -23.25 53.00
N GLU A 7 -38.11 -23.30 51.84
CA GLU A 7 -38.67 -23.22 50.46
C GLU A 7 -39.67 -22.11 50.08
N THR A 8 -39.25 -21.24 49.16
CA THR A 8 -40.07 -20.99 47.95
C THR A 8 -39.19 -20.64 46.76
N LEU A 9 -39.32 -21.49 45.74
CA LEU A 9 -38.85 -21.33 44.37
C LEU A 9 -39.39 -20.05 43.73
N SER A 10 -38.53 -19.32 43.01
CA SER A 10 -38.96 -18.47 41.90
C SER A 10 -37.80 -18.31 40.92
N ALA A 11 -37.78 -19.23 39.95
CA ALA A 11 -37.03 -19.08 38.71
C ALA A 11 -37.76 -18.07 37.82
N ARG A 12 -37.09 -16.95 37.53
CA ARG A 12 -37.27 -16.06 36.35
C ARG A 12 -35.99 -15.20 36.30
N GLN A 13 -35.02 -15.40 35.39
CA GLN A 13 -35.11 -15.07 33.95
C GLN A 13 -35.90 -13.75 33.78
N GLN A 14 -35.31 -12.61 33.42
CA GLN A 14 -34.46 -12.35 32.27
C GLN A 14 -34.05 -10.85 32.27
N ASP A 15 -32.91 -10.56 31.61
CA ASP A 15 -32.62 -9.40 30.74
C ASP A 15 -32.81 -7.96 31.31
N ALA A 16 -31.89 -6.99 31.17
CA ALA A 16 -30.92 -6.76 30.12
C ALA A 16 -29.81 -5.83 30.62
N SER A 17 -28.55 -6.26 30.50
CA SER A 17 -27.44 -5.33 30.27
C SER A 17 -26.36 -6.06 29.47
N ALA A 18 -26.72 -6.36 28.22
CA ALA A 18 -25.79 -6.81 27.21
C ALA A 18 -24.84 -5.67 26.80
N GLN A 19 -23.87 -5.33 27.64
CA GLN A 19 -22.66 -4.66 27.20
C GLN A 19 -21.72 -5.72 26.60
N LYS A 20 -21.99 -6.10 25.35
CA LYS A 20 -20.99 -6.73 24.48
C LYS A 20 -19.83 -5.74 24.34
N LYS A 21 -18.80 -5.89 25.17
CA LYS A 21 -17.46 -5.39 24.84
C LYS A 21 -17.03 -6.14 23.57
N VAL A 22 -17.19 -5.48 22.43
CA VAL A 22 -16.54 -5.90 21.18
C VAL A 22 -15.06 -5.66 21.38
N GLN A 23 -14.40 -6.69 21.88
CA GLN A 23 -12.95 -6.76 21.99
C GLN A 23 -12.41 -6.84 20.55
N PRO A 24 -11.47 -5.98 20.14
CA PRO A 24 -11.00 -5.98 18.76
C PRO A 24 -10.31 -7.32 18.45
N TYR A 25 -10.89 -8.05 17.50
CA TYR A 25 -10.32 -9.27 16.94
C TYR A 25 -9.11 -8.91 16.07
N PHE A 26 -7.99 -8.55 16.70
CA PHE A 26 -6.72 -8.30 16.01
C PHE A 26 -5.50 -8.65 16.87
N GLU A 27 -5.56 -9.75 17.63
CA GLU A 27 -4.37 -10.32 18.25
C GLU A 27 -4.47 -11.84 18.21
N ASN A 28 -4.04 -12.42 17.08
CA ASN A 28 -3.44 -13.76 16.98
C ASN A 28 -3.05 -14.09 15.53
N ILE A 29 -2.26 -13.20 14.90
CA ILE A 29 -1.39 -13.64 13.79
C ILE A 29 -0.07 -14.05 14.43
N SER A 30 -0.02 -15.33 14.80
CA SER A 30 1.15 -16.20 14.80
C SER A 30 2.49 -15.49 14.56
N ARG A 31 3.31 -15.47 15.62
CA ARG A 31 4.75 -15.11 15.66
C ARG A 31 5.67 -16.01 14.80
N GLN A 32 5.19 -16.63 13.73
CA GLN A 32 5.98 -17.47 12.85
C GLN A 32 5.58 -17.29 11.38
N ALA A 33 6.06 -16.19 10.80
CA ALA A 33 6.82 -16.14 9.56
C ALA A 33 7.11 -14.67 9.24
N ASN A 34 8.13 -14.09 9.88
CA ASN A 34 8.74 -12.85 9.37
C ASN A 34 9.52 -13.16 8.09
N LEU A 35 8.81 -13.67 7.07
CA LEU A 35 9.28 -13.61 5.70
C LEU A 35 9.28 -12.12 5.36
N ASN A 36 10.44 -11.60 4.96
CA ASN A 36 10.65 -10.24 4.47
C ASN A 36 9.62 -9.92 3.36
N LYS A 37 8.44 -9.41 3.74
CA LYS A 37 7.37 -9.11 2.78
C LYS A 37 7.75 -7.90 1.97
N SER A 38 7.62 -7.99 0.65
CA SER A 38 7.72 -6.83 -0.21
C SER A 38 6.42 -6.04 -0.20
N TYR A 39 6.53 -4.73 -0.23
CA TYR A 39 5.42 -3.79 -0.09
C TYR A 39 5.19 -3.02 -1.38
N ILE A 40 3.93 -2.93 -1.79
CA ILE A 40 3.48 -2.10 -2.90
C ILE A 40 2.46 -1.10 -2.37
N LEU A 41 2.76 0.19 -2.52
CA LEU A 41 1.79 1.25 -2.30
C LEU A 41 1.12 1.58 -3.63
N TRP A 42 -0.18 1.32 -3.75
CA TRP A 42 -0.95 1.60 -4.96
C TRP A 42 -1.81 2.85 -4.75
N ILE A 43 -1.47 3.92 -5.49
CA ILE A 43 -2.21 5.17 -5.47
C ILE A 43 -3.31 5.14 -6.53
N ASP A 44 -4.41 4.48 -6.20
CA ASP A 44 -5.67 4.49 -6.96
C ASP A 44 -6.83 4.01 -6.07
N LYS A 45 -8.06 4.20 -6.53
CA LYS A 45 -9.25 3.61 -5.90
C LYS A 45 -9.14 2.08 -5.91
N LYS A 46 -9.63 1.48 -4.82
CA LYS A 46 -9.71 0.02 -4.62
C LYS A 46 -10.66 -0.70 -5.61
N ILE A 47 -11.47 0.01 -6.40
CA ILE A 47 -12.66 -0.53 -7.06
C ILE A 47 -12.38 -1.00 -8.50
N GLY A 48 -12.84 -2.21 -8.82
CA GLY A 48 -13.11 -2.71 -10.17
C GLY A 48 -11.89 -3.25 -10.92
N ASP A 49 -11.13 -2.36 -11.55
CA ASP A 49 -10.20 -2.73 -12.62
C ASP A 49 -8.84 -3.21 -12.09
N ASN A 50 -8.41 -2.68 -10.94
CA ASN A 50 -7.11 -3.04 -10.34
C ASN A 50 -7.17 -4.31 -9.49
N GLY A 51 -8.37 -4.76 -9.09
CA GLY A 51 -8.55 -5.90 -8.19
C GLY A 51 -7.97 -7.20 -8.76
N PHE A 52 -8.14 -7.42 -10.06
CA PHE A 52 -7.54 -8.57 -10.75
C PHE A 52 -6.02 -8.55 -10.69
N ILE A 53 -5.41 -7.38 -10.88
CA ILE A 53 -3.95 -7.21 -10.85
C ILE A 53 -3.43 -7.42 -9.44
N ALA A 54 -4.09 -6.82 -8.45
CA ALA A 54 -3.76 -6.98 -7.05
C ALA A 54 -3.81 -8.46 -6.63
N ASN A 55 -4.87 -9.18 -7.02
CA ASN A 55 -5.00 -10.62 -6.75
C ASN A 55 -3.88 -11.45 -7.39
N GLN A 56 -3.45 -11.13 -8.61
CA GLN A 56 -2.33 -11.81 -9.25
C GLN A 56 -0.97 -11.51 -8.61
N LEU A 57 -0.82 -10.35 -8.00
CA LEU A 57 0.39 -9.99 -7.26
C LEU A 57 0.39 -10.66 -5.88
N THR A 58 -0.74 -10.65 -5.17
CA THR A 58 -0.88 -11.22 -3.82
C THR A 58 -1.07 -12.73 -3.80
N SER A 59 -1.23 -13.39 -4.96
CA SER A 59 -1.09 -14.85 -5.06
C SER A 59 0.29 -15.32 -4.59
N ASN A 60 1.29 -14.42 -4.56
CA ASN A 60 2.51 -14.59 -3.80
C ASN A 60 2.32 -14.03 -2.37
N SER A 61 2.35 -14.91 -1.36
CA SER A 61 2.17 -14.56 0.06
C SER A 61 3.22 -13.60 0.64
N GLN A 62 4.33 -13.38 -0.08
CA GLN A 62 5.38 -12.42 0.27
C GLN A 62 5.07 -10.99 -0.18
N ILE A 63 3.98 -10.74 -0.91
CA ILE A 63 3.63 -9.41 -1.39
C ILE A 63 2.47 -8.86 -0.56
N HIS A 64 2.65 -7.66 -0.02
CA HIS A 64 1.61 -6.87 0.61
C HIS A 64 1.30 -5.63 -0.26
N ILE A 65 0.03 -5.30 -0.42
CA ILE A 65 -0.42 -4.16 -1.20
C ILE A 65 -1.32 -3.28 -0.33
N ASP A 66 -0.93 -2.02 -0.18
CA ASP A 66 -1.74 -0.97 0.43
C ASP A 66 -2.32 -0.06 -0.64
N PHE A 67 -3.58 0.32 -0.49
CA PHE A 67 -4.25 1.24 -1.40
C PHE A 67 -4.40 2.63 -0.77
N CYS A 68 -4.13 3.66 -1.55
CA CYS A 68 -4.40 5.06 -1.23
C CYS A 68 -5.17 5.70 -2.37
N GLU A 69 -6.26 6.40 -2.07
CA GLU A 69 -7.07 7.03 -3.11
C GLU A 69 -6.41 8.30 -3.68
N THR A 70 -5.58 8.97 -2.89
CA THR A 70 -4.98 10.27 -3.22
C THR A 70 -3.46 10.25 -3.04
N LEU A 71 -2.76 11.12 -3.75
CA LEU A 71 -1.32 11.34 -3.59
C LEU A 71 -1.02 11.84 -2.18
N ALA A 72 -1.82 12.74 -1.63
CA ALA A 72 -1.66 13.21 -0.25
C ALA A 72 -1.76 12.07 0.79
N ALA A 73 -2.71 11.14 0.62
CA ALA A 73 -2.81 9.96 1.49
C ALA A 73 -1.57 9.07 1.37
N ALA A 74 -1.07 8.88 0.15
CA ALA A 74 0.15 8.12 -0.10
C ALA A 74 1.39 8.78 0.53
N GLN A 75 1.53 10.11 0.41
CA GLN A 75 2.61 10.88 1.03
C GLN A 75 2.59 10.71 2.56
N ASN A 76 1.42 10.92 3.17
CA ASN A 76 1.22 10.72 4.61
C ASN A 76 1.57 9.28 5.04
N HIS A 77 1.20 8.28 4.24
CA HIS A 77 1.53 6.89 4.53
C HIS A 77 3.05 6.65 4.52
N VAL A 78 3.75 7.18 3.51
CA VAL A 78 5.21 7.06 3.40
C VAL A 78 5.91 7.79 4.53
N GLU A 79 5.49 9.01 4.88
CA GLU A 79 6.07 9.79 5.98
C GLU A 79 5.94 9.08 7.32
N ARG A 80 4.76 8.55 7.63
CA ARG A 80 4.52 7.78 8.87
C ARG A 80 5.37 6.52 8.97
N ASN A 81 5.79 5.96 7.83
CA ASN A 81 6.57 4.72 7.76
C ASN A 81 8.01 4.96 7.28
N LEU A 82 8.48 6.22 7.23
CA LEU A 82 9.70 6.59 6.54
C LEU A 82 10.93 5.82 7.02
N ASN A 83 11.10 5.72 8.34
CA ASN A 83 12.22 5.00 8.95
C ASN A 83 12.20 3.52 8.58
N LYS A 84 11.02 2.89 8.61
CA LYS A 84 10.86 1.47 8.23
C LYS A 84 11.18 1.26 6.76
N ILE A 85 10.72 2.15 5.88
CA ILE A 85 10.97 2.06 4.44
C ILE A 85 12.47 2.15 4.16
N LYS A 86 13.18 3.09 4.81
CA LYS A 86 14.63 3.29 4.64
C LYS A 86 15.47 2.14 5.20
N SER A 87 15.08 1.57 6.33
CA SER A 87 15.83 0.49 6.98
C SER A 87 15.44 -0.92 6.53
N SER A 88 14.36 -1.06 5.74
CA SER A 88 13.84 -2.37 5.35
C SER A 88 14.75 -3.11 4.37
N SER A 89 15.01 -4.38 4.70
CA SER A 89 15.60 -5.37 3.80
C SER A 89 14.65 -5.78 2.65
N SER A 90 13.36 -5.47 2.76
CA SER A 90 12.34 -5.83 1.76
C SER A 90 12.15 -4.72 0.71
N ILE A 91 11.65 -5.06 -0.48
CA ILE A 91 11.35 -4.03 -1.50
C ILE A 91 10.13 -3.23 -1.07
N PHE A 92 10.22 -1.91 -1.22
CA PHE A 92 9.08 -1.00 -1.24
C PHE A 92 9.02 -0.35 -2.62
N GLN A 93 7.86 -0.41 -3.27
CA GLN A 93 7.63 0.22 -4.59
C GLN A 93 6.26 0.89 -4.64
N VAL A 94 6.09 1.83 -5.56
CA VAL A 94 4.85 2.58 -5.73
C VAL A 94 4.27 2.31 -7.12
N ILE A 95 2.97 2.02 -7.19
CA ILE A 95 2.18 2.04 -8.41
C ILE A 95 1.27 3.26 -8.33
N CYS A 96 1.20 4.06 -9.38
CA CYS A 96 0.36 5.24 -9.38
C CYS A 96 -0.22 5.60 -10.74
N ARG A 97 -1.12 6.58 -10.73
CA ARG A 97 -1.65 7.21 -11.94
C ARG A 97 -0.71 8.28 -12.46
N GLY A 98 -0.83 8.58 -13.75
CA GLY A 98 -0.14 9.72 -14.36
C GLY A 98 -0.65 11.08 -13.88
N TYR A 99 -1.94 11.16 -13.53
CA TYR A 99 -2.59 12.39 -13.11
C TYR A 99 -3.63 12.15 -11.99
N TYR A 100 -3.60 13.01 -10.96
CA TYR A 100 -4.46 12.98 -9.78
C TYR A 100 -5.46 14.14 -9.85
N LYS A 101 -6.53 13.96 -10.63
CA LYS A 101 -7.47 15.03 -11.00
C LYS A 101 -8.03 15.82 -9.80
N ARG A 102 -8.33 15.15 -8.69
CA ARG A 102 -8.93 15.79 -7.50
C ARG A 102 -7.95 16.65 -6.70
N GLU A 103 -6.66 16.45 -6.92
CA GLU A 103 -5.60 17.16 -6.23
C GLU A 103 -4.90 18.18 -7.14
N HIS A 104 -5.27 18.21 -8.43
CA HIS A 104 -4.59 19.00 -9.46
C HIS A 104 -3.07 18.74 -9.48
N LYS A 105 -2.67 17.47 -9.29
CA LYS A 105 -1.27 17.01 -9.26
C LYS A 105 -1.02 15.97 -10.34
N ASN A 106 0.24 15.84 -10.75
CA ASN A 106 0.67 14.80 -11.69
C ASN A 106 1.70 13.86 -11.03
N ALA A 107 2.19 12.88 -11.79
CA ALA A 107 3.14 11.92 -11.25
C ALA A 107 4.47 12.57 -10.79
N LEU A 108 4.93 13.67 -11.38
CA LEU A 108 6.18 14.33 -10.98
C LEU A 108 6.14 14.80 -9.53
N ASP A 109 4.97 15.17 -9.00
CA ASP A 109 4.78 15.49 -7.58
C ASP A 109 5.20 14.33 -6.65
N LEU A 110 4.95 13.07 -7.08
CA LEU A 110 5.44 11.89 -6.38
C LEU A 110 6.97 11.81 -6.43
N LEU A 111 7.60 12.09 -7.57
CA LEU A 111 9.07 12.09 -7.66
C LEU A 111 9.68 13.18 -6.80
N PHE A 112 9.13 14.39 -6.80
CA PHE A 112 9.59 15.46 -5.92
C PHE A 112 9.52 15.04 -4.46
N PHE A 113 8.41 14.45 -4.05
CA PHE A 113 8.23 13.94 -2.70
C PHE A 113 9.26 12.86 -2.36
N LEU A 114 9.46 11.86 -3.24
CA LEU A 114 10.45 10.80 -3.03
C LEU A 114 11.87 11.37 -2.98
N ASN A 115 12.21 12.33 -3.85
CA ASN A 115 13.51 12.98 -3.90
C ASN A 115 13.80 13.76 -2.61
N ARG A 116 12.86 14.59 -2.14
CA ARG A 116 12.99 15.36 -0.89
C ARG A 116 13.18 14.46 0.33
N ASN A 117 12.57 13.28 0.32
CA ASN A 117 12.68 12.30 1.40
C ASN A 117 13.88 11.35 1.25
N GLN A 118 14.76 11.55 0.26
CA GLN A 118 15.93 10.70 -0.04
C GLN A 118 15.54 9.25 -0.40
N LEU A 119 14.40 9.08 -1.07
CA LEU A 119 13.83 7.80 -1.47
C LEU A 119 13.99 7.54 -2.98
N LYS A 120 15.11 8.01 -3.57
CA LYS A 120 15.37 7.89 -5.01
C LYS A 120 15.39 6.45 -5.51
N HIS A 121 15.70 5.51 -4.63
CA HIS A 121 15.80 4.07 -4.90
C HIS A 121 14.43 3.37 -5.01
N ILE A 122 13.33 4.00 -4.57
CA ILE A 122 11.99 3.41 -4.62
C ILE A 122 11.52 3.37 -6.08
N PRO A 123 11.21 2.19 -6.64
CA PRO A 123 10.65 2.09 -7.97
C PRO A 123 9.26 2.73 -8.02
N ALA A 124 9.04 3.60 -9.01
CA ALA A 124 7.75 4.21 -9.28
C ALA A 124 7.24 3.76 -10.65
N ILE A 125 6.08 3.11 -10.65
CA ILE A 125 5.45 2.57 -11.85
C ILE A 125 4.17 3.36 -12.11
N ILE A 126 4.05 3.95 -13.29
CA ILE A 126 2.82 4.62 -13.72
C ILE A 126 2.01 3.67 -14.58
N PHE A 127 0.80 3.39 -14.15
CA PHE A 127 -0.19 2.63 -14.90
C PHE A 127 -1.23 3.58 -15.50
N THR A 128 -1.27 3.68 -16.82
CA THR A 128 -2.13 4.63 -17.55
C THR A 128 -2.57 4.06 -18.89
N HIS A 129 -3.80 4.33 -19.32
CA HIS A 129 -4.27 3.97 -20.66
C HIS A 129 -3.71 4.90 -21.75
N ASP A 130 -3.52 6.17 -21.44
CA ASP A 130 -2.93 7.16 -22.35
C ASP A 130 -1.45 7.36 -22.01
N LYS A 131 -0.61 6.46 -22.52
CA LYS A 131 0.83 6.50 -22.27
C LYS A 131 1.50 7.67 -23.01
N GLU A 132 1.17 7.88 -24.28
CA GLU A 132 1.83 8.89 -25.11
C GLU A 132 1.43 10.31 -24.71
N GLY A 133 0.15 10.56 -24.45
CA GLY A 133 -0.32 11.85 -23.95
C GLY A 133 0.26 12.17 -22.58
N LEU A 134 0.35 11.17 -21.69
CA LEU A 134 1.04 11.34 -20.42
C LEU A 134 2.51 11.71 -20.62
N ILE A 135 3.27 10.98 -21.44
CA ILE A 135 4.69 11.27 -21.65
C ILE A 135 4.90 12.71 -22.14
N LYS A 136 4.11 13.16 -23.12
CA LYS A 136 4.17 14.55 -23.63
C LYS A 136 3.88 15.56 -22.54
N HIS A 137 2.86 15.30 -21.72
CA HIS A 137 2.51 16.18 -20.59
C HIS A 137 3.64 16.23 -19.55
N LEU A 138 4.21 15.08 -19.18
CA LEU A 138 5.31 15.02 -18.22
C LEU A 138 6.61 15.64 -18.76
N ASP A 139 6.91 15.52 -20.06
CA ASP A 139 8.05 16.21 -20.68
C ASP A 139 7.92 17.73 -20.55
N TYR A 140 6.72 18.26 -20.88
CA TYR A 140 6.43 19.68 -20.75
C TYR A 140 6.59 20.13 -19.30
N GLU A 141 5.88 19.51 -18.37
CA GLU A 141 5.91 19.88 -16.95
C GLU A 141 7.32 19.76 -16.37
N ALA A 142 8.04 18.66 -16.64
CA ALA A 142 9.40 18.45 -16.16
C ALA A 142 10.38 19.50 -16.68
N SER A 143 10.20 19.98 -17.91
CA SER A 143 11.03 21.06 -18.48
C SER A 143 10.87 22.38 -17.71
N GLN A 144 9.68 22.66 -17.18
CA GLN A 144 9.42 23.89 -16.42
C GLN A 144 10.06 23.87 -15.03
N VAL A 145 10.25 22.68 -14.46
CA VAL A 145 10.74 22.48 -13.08
C VAL A 145 12.14 21.87 -13.00
N GLY A 146 12.79 21.63 -14.15
CA GLY A 146 14.16 21.10 -14.23
C GLY A 146 14.32 19.64 -13.79
N LEU A 147 13.25 18.82 -13.81
CA LEU A 147 13.29 17.42 -13.34
C LEU A 147 13.62 16.45 -14.48
N VAL A 148 14.82 16.57 -15.05
CA VAL A 148 15.21 15.86 -16.29
C VAL A 148 15.32 14.34 -16.14
N GLU A 149 15.57 13.83 -14.93
CA GLU A 149 15.78 12.40 -14.68
C GLU A 149 14.48 11.58 -14.62
N TRP A 150 13.31 12.22 -14.77
CA TRP A 150 12.03 11.56 -14.55
C TRP A 150 11.85 10.30 -15.42
N ARG A 151 12.37 10.32 -16.65
CA ARG A 151 12.28 9.21 -17.61
C ARG A 151 13.01 7.95 -17.17
N GLU A 152 14.09 8.11 -16.41
CA GLU A 152 14.85 7.00 -15.83
C GLU A 152 14.17 6.48 -14.55
N ARG A 153 13.41 7.35 -13.88
CA ARG A 153 12.77 7.09 -12.58
C ARG A 153 11.41 6.43 -12.72
N PHE A 154 10.67 6.70 -13.79
CA PHE A 154 9.36 6.11 -14.04
C PHE A 154 9.41 4.94 -15.01
N TYR A 155 8.69 3.87 -14.63
CA TYR A 155 8.26 2.86 -15.59
C TYR A 155 6.80 3.11 -15.97
N ILE A 156 6.54 3.50 -17.23
CA ILE A 156 5.18 3.81 -17.71
C ILE A 156 4.64 2.68 -18.60
N THR A 157 3.50 2.13 -18.23
CA THR A 157 2.82 1.07 -18.98
C THR A 157 1.30 1.22 -18.95
N SER A 158 0.65 0.79 -20.03
CA SER A 158 -0.80 0.56 -20.13
C SER A 158 -1.16 -0.92 -20.07
N ASP A 159 -0.16 -1.79 -20.11
CA ASP A 159 -0.30 -3.24 -20.20
C ASP A 159 -0.15 -3.88 -18.81
N THR A 160 -1.21 -4.57 -18.39
CA THR A 160 -1.31 -5.31 -17.12
C THR A 160 -0.24 -6.39 -16.97
N LYS A 161 0.07 -7.16 -18.02
CA LYS A 161 1.09 -8.20 -17.96
C LYS A 161 2.47 -7.59 -17.75
N LYS A 162 2.76 -6.47 -18.42
CA LYS A 162 4.02 -5.71 -18.24
C LYS A 162 4.13 -5.12 -16.84
N LEU A 163 3.03 -4.57 -16.29
CA LEU A 163 2.96 -4.09 -14.91
C LEU A 163 3.32 -5.19 -13.91
N ILE A 164 2.61 -6.32 -13.97
CA ILE A 164 2.83 -7.46 -13.06
C ILE A 164 4.27 -7.98 -13.17
N LYS A 165 4.77 -8.16 -14.40
CA LYS A 165 6.15 -8.59 -14.64
C LYS A 165 7.14 -7.61 -14.00
N LYS A 166 6.97 -6.31 -14.20
CA LYS A 166 7.87 -5.29 -13.64
C LYS A 166 7.86 -5.31 -12.11
N CYS A 167 6.68 -5.39 -11.47
CA CYS A 167 6.59 -5.50 -10.02
C CYS A 167 7.36 -6.71 -9.47
N ARG A 168 7.21 -7.88 -10.11
CA ARG A 168 7.92 -9.11 -9.74
C ARG A 168 9.43 -8.99 -9.96
N CYS A 169 9.87 -8.42 -11.07
CA CYS A 169 11.29 -8.18 -11.34
C CYS A 169 11.92 -7.27 -10.29
N ASN A 170 11.26 -6.17 -9.92
CA ASN A 170 11.77 -5.26 -8.89
C ASN A 170 11.97 -5.98 -7.54
N ILE A 171 11.05 -6.90 -7.21
CA ILE A 171 11.12 -7.71 -5.99
C ILE A 171 12.31 -8.68 -6.05
N ALA A 172 12.46 -9.42 -7.15
CA ALA A 172 13.55 -10.38 -7.33
C ALA A 172 14.94 -9.72 -7.30
N GLN A 173 15.12 -8.56 -7.93
CA GLN A 173 16.40 -7.86 -8.01
C GLN A 173 17.02 -7.46 -6.66
N LYS A 174 16.24 -7.43 -5.57
CA LYS A 174 16.78 -7.18 -4.22
C LYS A 174 17.31 -8.45 -3.55
N HIS A 175 16.81 -9.62 -3.92
CA HIS A 175 17.27 -10.91 -3.38
C HIS A 175 18.61 -11.35 -3.98
N ASP A 176 18.96 -10.86 -5.17
CA ASP A 176 20.20 -11.23 -5.87
C ASP A 176 21.40 -10.31 -5.58
N LYS A 177 21.24 -9.27 -4.75
CA LYS A 177 22.38 -8.43 -4.34
C LYS A 177 23.01 -9.01 -3.07
N PRO A 178 24.26 -9.52 -3.11
CA PRO A 178 24.95 -9.94 -1.90
C PRO A 178 25.11 -8.73 -0.98
N SER A 179 24.72 -8.89 0.29
CA SER A 179 25.02 -7.93 1.35
C SER A 179 26.53 -7.70 1.36
N LYS A 180 26.95 -6.47 1.05
CA LYS A 180 28.33 -6.03 1.25
C LYS A 180 28.56 -5.71 2.72
#